data_AF-A0A7S7U1M3-F1
#
_entry.id   AF-A0A7S7U1M3-F1
#
_cell.length_a   1.000
_cell.length_b   1.000
_cell.length_c   1.000
_cell.angle_alpha   90.00
_cell.angle_beta   90.00
_cell.angle_gamma   90.00
#
_symmetry.space_group_name_H-M   'P 1'
#
loop_
_entity.id
_entity.type
_entity.pdbx_description
1 polymer ?
#
loop_
_entity_poly.entity_id
_entity_poly.type
_entity_poly.pdbx_seq_one_letter_code
_entity_poly.pdbx_strand_id
1 'polypeptide(L)'
;MDFCIIDGSTMQKKGFELSPWSSHGKLTATKGKLQKDINAEASANFDKEMAKHKAYFKKHGIFASIFTDADLIDMDKVWAYIADFLEPKEVMAQMNLHLRNNFFKNKKKPRKP
;
A
#
# COMPACT_ATOMS: atom_id res chain seq x y z
N MET A 1 -1.76 -9.73 1.90
CA MET A 1 -2.03 -8.80 0.78
C MET A 1 -3.11 -9.39 -0.11
N ASP A 2 -4.18 -8.64 -0.34
CA ASP A 2 -5.37 -9.13 -1.07
C ASP A 2 -5.34 -8.75 -2.54
N PHE A 3 -4.99 -7.49 -2.83
CA PHE A 3 -4.89 -7.01 -4.21
C PHE A 3 -3.83 -5.92 -4.36
N CYS A 4 -3.46 -5.64 -5.60
CA CYS A 4 -2.47 -4.64 -5.97
C CYS A 4 -2.97 -3.86 -7.18
N ILE A 5 -2.91 -2.53 -7.10
CA ILE A 5 -3.17 -1.64 -8.23
C ILE A 5 -1.83 -1.31 -8.86
N ILE A 6 -1.76 -1.47 -10.18
CA ILE A 6 -0.60 -1.13 -11.00
C ILE A 6 -1.03 -0.04 -11.97
N ASP A 7 -0.40 1.13 -11.87
CA ASP A 7 -0.54 2.17 -12.88
C ASP A 7 0.22 1.74 -14.14
N GLY A 8 -0.50 1.54 -15.25
CA GLY A 8 0.08 1.07 -16.50
C GLY A 8 1.01 2.07 -17.18
N SER A 9 0.93 3.36 -16.83
CA SER A 9 1.76 4.43 -17.40
C SER A 9 3.05 4.67 -16.62
N THR A 10 2.99 4.62 -15.28
CA THR A 10 4.15 4.85 -14.41
C THR A 10 4.79 3.55 -13.90
N MET A 11 4.10 2.42 -14.07
CA MET A 11 4.44 1.12 -13.48
C MET A 11 4.51 1.16 -11.94
N GLN A 12 3.95 2.20 -11.30
CA GLN A 12 3.84 2.26 -9.85
C GLN A 12 2.88 1.17 -9.36
N LYS A 13 3.29 0.49 -8.28
CA LYS A 13 2.55 -0.62 -7.69
C LYS A 13 2.15 -0.23 -6.28
N LYS A 14 0.85 -0.33 -5.98
CA LYS A 14 0.31 -0.09 -4.65
C LYS A 14 -0.46 -1.34 -4.20
N GLY A 15 0.06 -2.00 -3.17
CA GLY A 15 -0.60 -3.14 -2.55
C GLY A 15 -1.65 -2.68 -1.55
N PHE A 16 -2.72 -3.46 -1.40
CA PHE A 16 -3.76 -3.24 -0.40
C PHE A 16 -4.07 -4.55 0.32
N GLU A 17 -4.32 -4.44 1.62
CA GLU A 17 -4.63 -5.56 2.49
C GLU A 17 -5.71 -5.15 3.49
N LEU A 18 -6.79 -5.90 3.52
CA LEU A 18 -7.90 -5.81 4.47
C LEU A 18 -7.63 -6.87 5.54
N SER A 19 -7.11 -6.44 6.67
CA SER A 19 -6.64 -7.31 7.75
C SER A 19 -7.46 -7.09 9.02
N PRO A 20 -8.70 -7.59 9.11
CA PRO A 20 -9.39 -7.63 10.41
C PRO A 20 -8.61 -8.56 11.37
N TRP A 21 -8.61 -8.30 12.67
CA TRP A 21 -7.86 -9.13 13.61
C TRP A 21 -8.29 -10.60 13.54
N SER A 22 -9.56 -10.85 13.21
CA SER A 22 -10.15 -12.20 13.19
C SER A 22 -9.53 -13.12 12.13
N SER A 23 -8.93 -12.59 11.06
CA SER A 23 -8.22 -13.39 10.04
C SER A 23 -6.76 -13.69 10.37
N HIS A 24 -6.20 -13.03 11.39
CA HIS A 24 -4.76 -13.09 11.69
C HIS A 24 -4.43 -13.39 13.16
N GLY A 25 -5.39 -13.20 14.06
CA GLY A 25 -5.21 -13.25 15.51
C GLY A 25 -5.25 -14.67 16.04
N LYS A 26 -4.18 -15.07 16.75
CA LYS A 26 -4.19 -16.27 17.58
C LYS A 26 -4.64 -15.91 18.99
N LEU A 27 -5.81 -16.40 19.38
CA LEU A 27 -6.34 -16.19 20.73
C LEU A 27 -5.68 -17.17 21.71
N THR A 28 -5.21 -16.64 22.84
CA THR A 28 -4.72 -17.43 23.99
C THR A 28 -5.46 -16.97 25.25
N ALA A 29 -5.57 -17.85 26.25
CA ALA A 29 -6.20 -17.52 27.54
C ALA A 29 -7.63 -16.93 27.47
N THR A 30 -8.49 -17.51 26.62
CA THR A 30 -9.90 -17.08 26.47
C THR A 30 -10.83 -17.57 27.59
N LYS A 31 -10.36 -18.49 28.44
CA LYS A 31 -11.17 -19.13 29.48
C LYS A 31 -11.66 -18.09 30.50
N GLY A 32 -12.98 -17.96 30.63
CA GLY A 32 -13.62 -17.07 31.60
C GLY A 32 -13.82 -15.62 31.12
N LYS A 33 -13.43 -15.28 29.89
CA LYS A 33 -13.70 -13.96 29.28
C LYS A 33 -14.94 -14.03 28.39
N LEU A 34 -15.68 -12.94 28.27
CA LEU A 34 -16.72 -12.82 27.24
C LEU A 34 -16.08 -12.61 25.88
N GLN A 35 -16.73 -13.12 24.83
CA GLN A 35 -16.24 -12.99 23.45
C GLN A 35 -16.03 -11.51 23.05
N LYS A 36 -16.86 -10.59 23.54
CA LYS A 36 -16.71 -9.15 23.28
C LYS A 36 -15.37 -8.61 23.80
N ASP A 37 -14.94 -9.05 24.98
CA ASP A 37 -13.73 -8.56 25.64
C ASP A 37 -12.50 -9.16 24.97
N ILE A 38 -12.60 -10.44 24.57
CA ILE A 38 -11.59 -11.12 23.76
C ILE A 38 -11.38 -10.41 22.41
N ASN A 39 -12.48 -10.06 21.73
CA ASN A 39 -12.42 -9.39 20.43
C ASN A 39 -11.78 -7.99 20.55
N ALA A 40 -12.14 -7.23 21.59
CA ALA A 40 -11.57 -5.91 21.84
C ALA A 40 -10.07 -5.97 22.12
N GLU A 41 -9.63 -6.92 22.95
CA GLU A 41 -8.21 -7.12 23.28
C GLU A 41 -7.41 -7.58 22.05
N ALA A 42 -7.94 -8.53 21.29
CA ALA A 42 -7.29 -9.06 20.11
C ALA A 42 -7.16 -8.01 19.00
N SER A 43 -8.20 -7.22 18.77
CA SER A 43 -8.18 -6.10 17.83
C SER A 43 -7.13 -5.06 18.21
N ALA A 44 -7.12 -4.61 19.48
CA ALA A 44 -6.15 -3.63 19.95
C ALA A 44 -4.69 -4.12 19.89
N ASN A 45 -4.44 -5.41 20.12
CA ASN A 45 -3.11 -6.00 19.98
C ASN A 45 -2.70 -6.09 18.51
N PHE A 46 -3.62 -6.48 17.64
CA PHE A 46 -3.37 -6.57 16.21
C PHE A 46 -3.04 -5.19 15.61
N ASP A 47 -3.81 -4.15 15.98
CA ASP A 47 -3.54 -2.76 15.56
C ASP A 47 -2.12 -2.30 15.90
N LYS A 48 -1.65 -2.63 17.11
CA LYS A 48 -0.28 -2.30 17.55
C LYS A 48 0.78 -3.02 16.72
N GLU A 49 0.59 -4.30 16.42
CA GLU A 49 1.51 -5.06 15.58
C GLU A 49 1.50 -4.55 14.13
N MET A 50 0.33 -4.18 13.61
CA MET A 50 0.20 -3.63 12.27
C MET A 50 0.83 -2.24 12.14
N ALA A 51 0.79 -1.41 13.19
CA ALA A 51 1.53 -0.15 13.20
C ALA A 51 3.04 -0.36 13.00
N LYS A 52 3.62 -1.41 13.61
CA LYS A 52 5.04 -1.77 13.40
C LYS A 52 5.30 -2.21 11.96
N HIS A 53 4.43 -3.05 11.40
CA HIS A 53 4.54 -3.51 10.01
C HIS A 53 4.44 -2.36 9.02
N LYS A 54 3.46 -1.45 9.19
CA LYS A 54 3.31 -0.24 8.38
C LYS A 54 4.57 0.63 8.44
N ALA A 55 5.15 0.82 9.64
CA ALA A 55 6.39 1.58 9.81
C ALA A 55 7.59 0.92 9.12
N TYR A 56 7.72 -0.40 9.22
CA TYR A 56 8.76 -1.17 8.54
C TYR A 56 8.61 -1.07 7.01
N PHE A 57 7.40 -1.24 6.49
CA PHE A 57 7.12 -1.12 5.06
C PHE A 57 7.42 0.28 4.53
N LYS A 58 7.05 1.33 5.27
CA LYS A 58 7.42 2.71 4.94
C LYS A 58 8.93 2.90 4.88
N LYS A 59 9.69 2.36 5.85
CA LYS A 59 11.16 2.44 5.88
C LYS A 59 11.81 1.76 4.67
N HIS A 60 11.23 0.66 4.19
CA HIS A 60 11.79 -0.16 3.11
C HIS A 60 11.16 0.10 1.74
N GLY A 61 10.33 1.15 1.61
CA GLY A 61 9.67 1.49 0.34
C GLY A 61 8.69 0.42 -0.14
N ILE A 62 8.14 -0.39 0.76
CA ILE A 62 7.10 -1.36 0.45
C ILE A 62 5.76 -0.61 0.45
N PHE A 63 5.13 -0.51 -0.71
CA PHE A 63 3.93 0.30 -0.93
C PHE A 63 2.63 -0.44 -0.62
N ALA A 64 2.57 -1.21 0.47
CA ALA A 64 1.34 -1.87 0.89
C ALA A 64 0.58 -1.03 1.93
N SER A 65 -0.69 -0.69 1.66
CA SER A 65 -1.61 -0.14 2.65
C SER A 65 -2.33 -1.29 3.34
N ILE A 66 -2.23 -1.38 4.66
CA ILE A 66 -2.93 -2.41 5.44
C ILE A 66 -4.02 -1.73 6.24
N PHE A 67 -5.25 -2.22 6.16
CA PHE A 67 -6.41 -1.69 6.87
C PHE A 67 -6.81 -2.65 7.97
N THR A 68 -6.80 -2.19 9.22
CA THR A 68 -7.13 -3.00 10.39
C THR A 68 -8.58 -2.80 10.81
N ASP A 69 -9.07 -3.46 11.87
CA ASP A 69 -10.47 -3.32 12.29
C ASP A 69 -10.87 -1.85 12.50
N ALA A 70 -9.98 -1.03 13.06
CA ALA A 70 -10.21 0.40 13.24
C ALA A 70 -10.46 1.14 11.92
N ASP A 71 -9.77 0.74 10.85
CA ASP A 71 -9.95 1.29 9.51
C ASP A 71 -11.24 0.73 8.86
N LEU A 72 -11.53 -0.55 9.07
CA LEU A 72 -12.65 -1.28 8.45
C LEU A 72 -14.02 -0.94 9.05
N ILE A 73 -14.08 -0.16 10.14
CA ILE A 73 -15.34 0.41 10.65
C ILE A 73 -15.98 1.33 9.60
N ASP A 74 -15.16 2.06 8.85
CA ASP A 74 -15.60 3.00 7.81
C ASP A 74 -15.09 2.52 6.44
N MET A 75 -15.79 1.53 5.89
CA MET A 75 -15.45 0.94 4.59
C MET A 75 -15.53 1.95 3.45
N ASP A 76 -16.44 2.92 3.51
CA ASP A 76 -16.59 3.94 2.46
C ASP A 76 -15.32 4.79 2.36
N LYS A 77 -14.73 5.17 3.51
CA LYS A 77 -13.45 5.87 3.54
C LYS A 77 -12.30 5.02 3.01
N VAL A 78 -12.27 3.73 3.30
CA VAL A 78 -11.27 2.79 2.77
C VAL A 78 -11.35 2.73 1.25
N TRP A 79 -12.56 2.57 0.70
CA TRP A 79 -12.78 2.53 -0.75
C TRP A 79 -12.49 3.86 -1.43
N ALA A 80 -12.87 4.98 -0.82
CA ALA A 80 -12.53 6.30 -1.34
C ALA A 80 -11.01 6.51 -1.43
N TYR A 81 -10.24 6.04 -0.43
CA TYR A 81 -8.79 6.07 -0.48
C TYR A 81 -8.21 5.16 -1.59
N ILE A 82 -8.78 3.98 -1.81
CA ILE A 82 -8.34 3.06 -2.87
C ILE A 82 -8.66 3.63 -4.26
N ALA A 83 -9.82 4.29 -4.41
CA ALA A 83 -10.27 4.87 -5.68
C ALA A 83 -9.30 5.94 -6.22
N ASP A 84 -8.63 6.71 -5.35
CA ASP A 84 -7.58 7.68 -5.76
C ASP A 84 -6.41 7.05 -6.52
N PHE A 85 -6.22 5.73 -6.41
CA PHE A 85 -5.19 5.00 -7.16
C PHE A 85 -5.70 4.40 -8.48
N LEU A 86 -7.02 4.41 -8.71
CA LEU A 86 -7.62 3.99 -9.98
C LEU A 86 -7.69 5.14 -10.99
N GLU A 87 -7.64 6.38 -10.52
CA GLU A 87 -7.66 7.56 -11.39
C GLU A 87 -6.28 7.77 -12.05
N PRO A 88 -6.23 7.95 -13.38
CA PRO A 88 -4.98 8.24 -14.07
C PRO A 88 -4.44 9.60 -13.63
N LYS A 89 -3.27 9.63 -13.01
CA LYS A 89 -2.60 10.88 -12.64
C LYS A 89 -1.78 11.36 -13.81
N GLU A 90 -1.93 12.63 -14.20
CA GLU A 90 -1.12 13.20 -15.28
C GLU A 90 0.37 13.08 -14.94
N VAL A 91 1.08 12.25 -15.71
CA VAL A 91 2.53 12.18 -15.64
C VAL A 91 3.05 13.43 -16.33
N MET A 92 3.63 14.38 -15.58
CA MET A 92 4.29 15.57 -16.11
C MET A 92 5.25 15.18 -17.25
N ALA A 93 4.79 15.37 -18.49
CA ALA A 93 5.45 14.88 -19.70
C ALA A 93 6.84 15.50 -19.95
N GLN A 94 7.19 16.56 -19.22
CA GLN A 94 8.42 17.32 -19.40
C GLN A 94 9.70 16.55 -19.07
N MET A 95 9.68 15.62 -18.09
CA MET A 95 10.88 14.82 -17.77
C MET A 95 11.18 13.76 -18.85
N ASN A 96 10.13 13.17 -19.44
CA ASN A 96 10.29 12.18 -20.51
C ASN A 96 10.88 12.79 -21.79
N LEU A 97 10.53 14.04 -22.11
CA LEU A 97 11.07 14.71 -23.30
C LEU A 97 12.58 14.98 -23.20
N HIS A 98 13.06 15.41 -22.03
CA HIS A 98 14.49 15.68 -21.81
C HIS A 98 15.34 14.40 -21.89
N LEU A 99 14.86 13.30 -21.31
CA LEU A 99 15.52 12.00 -21.39
C LEU A 99 15.53 11.45 -22.83
N ARG A 100 14.40 11.55 -23.56
CA ARG A 100 14.33 11.20 -24.99
C ARG A 100 15.33 12.03 -25.81
N ASN A 101 15.34 13.34 -25.62
CA ASN A 101 16.20 14.24 -26.39
C ASN A 101 17.69 13.98 -26.14
N ASN A 102 18.09 13.66 -24.90
CA ASN A 102 19.47 13.28 -24.60
C ASN A 102 19.85 11.93 -25.23
N PHE A 103 18.92 10.96 -25.22
CA PHE A 103 19.13 9.66 -25.86
C PHE A 103 19.36 9.78 -27.38
N PHE A 104 18.58 10.63 -28.06
CA PHE A 104 18.73 10.87 -29.50
C PHE A 104 19.90 11.80 -29.85
N LYS A 105 20.30 12.72 -28.96
CA LYS A 105 21.52 13.53 -29.13
C LYS A 105 22.78 12.69 -29.08
N ASN A 106 22.86 11.70 -28.18
CA ASN A 106 24.05 10.85 -28.05
C ASN A 106 24.27 9.88 -29.23
N LYS A 107 23.23 9.57 -30.01
CA LYS A 107 23.36 8.77 -31.25
C LYS A 107 23.83 9.58 -32.47
N LYS A 108 23.87 10.91 -32.38
CA LYS A 108 24.29 11.79 -33.49
C LYS A 108 25.75 12.20 -33.45
N LYS A 109 26.56 11.73 -32.49
CA LYS A 109 28.01 11.98 -32.56
C LYS A 109 28.59 11.12 -33.69
N PRO A 110 29.10 11.72 -34.78
CA PRO A 110 29.83 10.95 -35.78
C PRO A 110 31.05 10.35 -35.06
N ARG A 111 31.30 9.06 -35.29
CA ARG A 111 32.61 8.48 -34.99
C ARG A 111 33.60 9.29 -35.83
N LYS A 112 34.47 10.05 -35.16
CA LYS A 112 35.61 10.68 -35.83
C LYS A 112 36.41 9.57 -36.53
N PRO A 113 36.93 9.83 -37.74
CA PRO A 113 37.60 8.83 -38.56
C PRO A 113 38.79 8.20 -37.84
#